data_AF-A0AAW2U3G1-F1
#
_entry.id   AF-A0AAW2U3G1-F1
#
_cell.length_a   1.000
_cell.length_b   1.000
_cell.length_c   1.000
_cell.angle_alpha   90.00
_cell.angle_beta   90.00
_cell.angle_gamma   90.00
#
_symmetry.space_group_name_H-M   'P 1'
#
loop_
_entity.id
_entity.type
_entity.pdbx_description
1 polymer ?
#
loop_
_entity_poly.entity_id
_entity_poly.type
_entity_poly.pdbx_seq_one_letter_code
_entity_poly.pdbx_strand_id
1 'polypeptide(L)'
;MIEDEVATTYHITLRAEDSVEEEDAEIAPPELKKGVKITVDELKEINLGEVENPRSMYISALLTDDEEKSYVELLHEFKDVFAWSYKEMPA
;
A
#
# COMPACT_ATOMS: atom_id res chain seq x y z
N MET A 1 19.24 -37.41 -9.86
CA MET A 1 18.40 -37.15 -8.69
C MET A 1 17.77 -35.80 -8.92
N ILE A 2 16.55 -35.82 -9.43
CA ILE A 2 15.66 -34.72 -9.84
C ILE A 2 14.29 -35.32 -9.47
N GLU A 3 13.33 -34.74 -8.79
CA GLU A 3 12.76 -33.40 -8.52
C GLU A 3 11.93 -33.64 -7.21
N ASP A 4 11.57 -32.73 -6.32
CA ASP A 4 10.81 -31.50 -6.52
C ASP A 4 10.87 -30.66 -5.24
N GLU A 5 10.98 -29.35 -5.43
CA GLU A 5 10.79 -28.32 -4.44
C GLU A 5 9.31 -28.26 -4.07
N VAL A 6 8.95 -28.72 -2.88
CA VAL A 6 7.56 -28.66 -2.39
C VAL A 6 7.24 -27.20 -2.03
N ALA A 7 6.74 -26.45 -3.01
CA ALA A 7 6.11 -25.16 -2.78
C ALA A 7 4.83 -25.38 -1.96
N THR A 8 4.93 -25.29 -0.63
CA THR A 8 3.75 -25.27 0.24
C THR A 8 3.04 -23.95 0.05
N THR A 9 2.10 -23.91 -0.89
CA THR A 9 1.16 -22.79 -1.01
C THR A 9 0.12 -22.93 0.10
N TYR A 10 -0.01 -21.90 0.93
CA TYR A 10 -0.99 -21.85 2.01
C TYR A 10 -2.40 -21.73 1.43
N HIS A 11 -3.02 -22.86 1.09
CA HIS A 11 -4.42 -22.91 0.70
C HIS A 11 -5.27 -23.11 1.97
N ILE A 12 -6.07 -22.12 2.34
CA ILE A 12 -7.11 -22.31 3.35
C ILE A 12 -8.27 -23.03 2.65
N THR A 13 -8.41 -24.32 2.91
CA THR A 13 -9.56 -25.12 2.45
C THR A 13 -10.67 -25.01 3.50
N LEU A 14 -11.70 -24.22 3.22
CA LEU A 14 -12.92 -24.20 4.03
C LEU A 14 -13.62 -25.56 3.89
N ARG A 15 -13.66 -26.33 4.97
CA ARG A 15 -14.39 -27.59 5.05
C ARG A 15 -15.87 -27.25 5.21
N ALA A 16 -16.74 -27.79 4.37
CA ALA A 16 -18.18 -27.48 4.32
C ALA A 16 -19.01 -27.88 5.56
N GLU A 17 -18.34 -28.20 6.67
CA GLU A 17 -18.90 -28.68 7.94
C GLU A 17 -18.31 -27.93 9.15
N ASP A 18 -17.52 -26.86 8.93
CA ASP A 18 -17.29 -25.85 9.95
C ASP A 18 -18.54 -24.97 9.97
N SER A 19 -19.56 -25.44 10.67
CA SER A 19 -20.66 -24.58 11.09
C SER A 19 -20.03 -23.45 11.88
N VAL A 20 -19.98 -22.27 11.27
CA VAL A 20 -19.84 -21.01 11.99
C VAL A 20 -20.93 -21.00 13.04
N GLU A 21 -20.58 -21.39 14.26
CA GLU A 21 -21.30 -20.91 15.43
C GLU A 21 -21.29 -19.40 15.24
N GLU A 22 -22.48 -18.79 15.09
CA GLU A 22 -22.61 -17.36 15.03
C GLU A 22 -22.18 -16.83 16.41
N GLU A 23 -20.86 -16.62 16.57
CA GLU A 23 -20.31 -15.88 17.68
C GLU A 23 -21.03 -14.53 17.66
N ASP A 24 -21.68 -14.19 18.78
CA ASP A 24 -22.46 -12.97 18.97
C ASP A 24 -21.53 -11.76 18.89
N ALA A 25 -21.11 -11.44 17.67
CA ALA A 25 -20.28 -10.30 17.36
C ALA A 25 -21.17 -9.07 17.55
N GLU A 26 -20.89 -8.31 18.60
CA GLU A 26 -21.56 -7.04 18.84
C GLU A 26 -21.50 -6.19 17.56
N ILE A 27 -22.66 -5.68 17.15
CA ILE A 27 -22.78 -4.84 15.96
C ILE A 27 -21.82 -3.66 16.13
N ALA A 28 -20.89 -3.51 15.20
CA ALA A 28 -19.93 -2.43 15.20
C ALA A 28 -20.64 -1.06 15.42
N PRO A 29 -20.12 -0.21 16.32
CA PRO A 29 -20.67 1.11 16.57
C PRO A 29 -20.97 1.87 15.27
N PRO A 30 -22.11 2.57 15.15
CA PRO A 30 -22.51 3.26 13.92
C PRO A 30 -21.49 4.30 13.45
N GLU A 31 -20.65 4.79 14.36
CA GLU A 31 -19.52 5.69 14.07
C GLU A 31 -18.47 5.04 13.19
N LEU A 32 -18.27 3.72 13.28
CA LEU A 32 -17.34 2.96 12.43
C LEU A 32 -17.91 2.70 11.03
N LYS A 33 -19.24 2.76 10.88
CA LYS A 33 -19.90 2.70 9.55
C LYS A 33 -19.71 4.00 8.78
N LYS A 34 -19.45 5.10 9.48
CA LYS A 34 -19.02 6.35 8.85
C LYS A 34 -17.59 6.14 8.41
N GLY A 35 -17.44 5.50 7.25
CA GLY A 35 -16.15 5.29 6.61
C GLY A 35 -15.35 6.59 6.63
N VAL A 36 -14.03 6.47 6.77
CA VAL A 36 -13.12 7.61 6.66
C VAL A 36 -13.56 8.40 5.43
N LYS A 37 -13.93 9.67 5.63
CA LYS A 37 -14.29 10.54 4.52
C LYS A 37 -12.99 10.80 3.77
N ILE A 38 -12.72 9.98 2.76
CA ILE A 38 -11.54 10.13 1.92
C ILE A 38 -11.74 11.44 1.16
N THR A 39 -11.14 12.52 1.63
CA THR A 39 -10.90 13.69 0.78
C THR A 39 -9.83 13.25 -0.20
N VAL A 40 -10.26 12.81 -1.38
CA VAL A 40 -9.34 12.53 -2.49
C VAL A 40 -8.98 13.89 -3.05
N ASP A 41 -7.87 14.45 -2.56
CA ASP A 41 -7.25 15.59 -3.22
C ASP A 41 -6.83 15.15 -4.62
N GLU A 42 -6.93 16.05 -5.60
CA GLU A 42 -6.32 15.82 -6.90
C GLU A 42 -4.81 15.61 -6.69
N LEU A 43 -4.21 14.64 -7.39
CA LEU A 43 -2.81 14.27 -7.21
C LEU A 43 -2.00 14.59 -8.45
N LYS A 44 -0.77 15.03 -8.24
CA LYS A 44 0.25 15.24 -9.26
C LYS A 44 1.28 14.13 -9.18
N GLU A 45 1.57 13.50 -10.31
CA GLU A 45 2.65 12.52 -10.43
C GLU A 45 4.00 13.21 -10.57
N ILE A 46 5.00 12.71 -9.86
CA ILE A 46 6.40 13.09 -9.96
C ILE A 46 7.26 11.83 -10.10
N ASN A 47 8.36 11.90 -10.85
CA ASN A 47 9.31 10.79 -10.98
C ASN A 47 10.56 11.09 -10.15
N LEU A 48 10.83 10.29 -9.11
CA LEU A 48 12.04 10.40 -8.29
C LEU A 48 13.24 9.61 -8.84
N GLY A 49 13.00 8.77 -9.84
CA GLY A 49 13.97 7.87 -10.47
C GLY A 49 14.55 8.41 -11.77
N GLU A 50 15.19 7.53 -12.52
CA GLU A 50 15.73 7.84 -13.85
C GLU A 50 14.70 7.52 -14.95
N VAL A 51 14.98 7.93 -16.18
CA VAL A 51 14.08 7.65 -17.33
C VAL A 51 13.97 6.14 -17.58
N GLU A 52 15.05 5.39 -17.42
CA GLU A 52 15.08 3.93 -17.63
C GLU A 52 14.51 3.13 -16.44
N ASN A 53 14.57 3.70 -15.24
CA ASN A 53 14.03 3.11 -14.02
C ASN A 53 13.22 4.15 -13.24
N PRO A 54 11.99 4.48 -13.71
CA PRO A 54 11.16 5.48 -13.09
C PRO A 54 10.70 5.03 -11.71
N ARG A 55 10.64 5.98 -10.79
CA ARG A 55 10.15 5.81 -9.42
C ARG A 55 9.05 6.83 -9.18
N SER A 56 7.85 6.53 -9.71
CA SER A 56 6.69 7.42 -9.64
C SER A 56 6.17 7.55 -8.21
N MET A 57 5.91 8.79 -7.80
CA MET A 57 5.24 9.16 -6.55
C MET A 57 4.16 10.20 -6.83
N TYR A 58 3.22 10.34 -5.90
CA TYR A 58 2.11 11.28 -6.01
C TYR A 58 2.12 12.25 -4.84
N ILE A 59 2.00 13.54 -5.15
CA ILE A 59 1.82 14.62 -4.18
C ILE A 59 0.50 15.35 -4.46
N SER A 60 -0.04 16.07 -3.50
CA SER A 60 -1.29 16.81 -3.70
C SER A 60 -1.10 17.89 -4.78
N ALA A 61 -2.02 17.94 -5.75
CA ALA A 61 -2.07 18.98 -6.77
C ALA A 61 -2.60 20.31 -6.23
N LEU A 62 -3.05 20.34 -4.98
CA LEU A 62 -3.53 21.55 -4.28
C LEU A 62 -2.41 22.30 -3.55
N LEU A 63 -1.17 21.82 -3.61
CA LEU A 63 -0.02 22.49 -3.02
C LEU A 63 0.27 23.81 -3.74
N THR A 64 0.73 24.80 -2.98
CA THR A 64 1.32 26.01 -3.58
C THR A 64 2.65 25.67 -4.26
N ASP A 65 3.11 26.51 -5.19
CA ASP A 65 4.37 26.30 -5.91
C ASP A 65 5.57 26.16 -4.96
N ASP A 66 5.60 26.94 -3.88
CA ASP A 66 6.67 26.90 -2.86
C ASP A 66 6.65 25.59 -2.07
N GLU A 67 5.45 25.14 -1.67
CA GLU A 67 5.29 23.85 -0.97
C GLU A 67 5.64 22.69 -1.90
N GLU A 68 5.12 22.68 -3.13
CA GLU A 68 5.42 21.65 -4.12
C GLU A 68 6.92 21.50 -4.30
N LYS A 69 7.63 22.62 -4.51
CA LYS A 69 9.08 22.62 -4.64
C LYS A 69 9.78 22.06 -3.40
N SER A 70 9.38 22.51 -2.22
CA SER A 70 9.97 22.01 -0.95
C SER A 70 9.75 20.51 -0.77
N TYR A 71 8.56 19.99 -1.12
CA TYR A 71 8.26 18.57 -1.03
C TYR A 71 9.04 17.75 -2.06
N VAL A 72 9.12 18.23 -3.30
CA VAL A 72 9.88 17.55 -4.37
C VAL A 72 11.36 17.48 -4.01
N GLU A 73 11.96 18.56 -3.50
CA GLU A 73 13.34 18.58 -3.03
C GLU A 73 13.57 17.57 -1.90
N LEU A 74 12.71 17.57 -0.88
CA LEU A 74 12.76 16.61 0.23
C LEU A 74 12.66 15.16 -0.26
N LEU A 75 11.69 14.87 -1.12
CA LEU A 75 11.46 13.53 -1.63
C LEU A 75 12.65 13.03 -2.46
N HIS A 76 13.29 13.90 -3.23
CA HIS A 76 14.52 13.54 -3.95
C HIS A 76 15.71 13.29 -3.02
N GLU A 77 15.86 14.05 -1.94
CA GLU A 77 16.91 13.84 -0.93
C GLU A 77 16.78 12.45 -0.26
N PHE A 78 15.54 12.01 0.00
CA PHE A 78 15.24 10.76 0.69
C PHE A 78 14.77 9.62 -0.23
N LYS A 79 15.03 9.72 -1.54
CA LYS A 79 14.55 8.72 -2.53
C LYS A 79 14.97 7.28 -2.22
N ASP A 80 16.10 7.08 -1.54
CA ASP A 80 16.64 5.75 -1.21
C ASP A 80 16.11 5.17 0.12
N VAL A 81 15.29 5.94 0.88
CA VAL A 81 14.54 5.42 2.04
C VAL A 81 13.31 4.61 1.59
N PHE A 82 12.86 4.89 0.37
CA PHE A 82 11.91 4.17 -0.46
C PHE A 82 12.20 2.67 -0.60
N ALA A 83 11.32 1.77 -0.14
CA ALA A 83 11.25 0.42 -0.72
C ALA A 83 10.35 0.47 -1.95
N TRP A 84 10.95 0.49 -3.14
CA TRP A 84 10.26 0.64 -4.42
C TRP A 84 9.68 -0.67 -4.94
N SER A 85 10.13 -1.77 -4.37
CA SER A 85 9.49 -3.06 -4.48
C SER A 85 9.54 -3.78 -3.14
N TYR A 86 8.62 -4.73 -2.92
CA TYR A 86 8.62 -5.56 -1.72
C TYR A 86 9.92 -6.34 -1.49
N LYS A 87 10.70 -6.60 -2.56
CA LYS A 87 11.99 -7.28 -2.44
C LYS A 87 13.05 -6.43 -1.72
N GLU A 88 12.87 -5.11 -1.69
CA GLU A 88 13.76 -4.17 -1.01
C GLU A 88 13.40 -4.02 0.48
N MET A 89 12.23 -4.52 0.92
CA MET A 89 11.86 -4.52 2.33
C MET A 89 12.66 -5.57 3.10
N PRO A 90 13.07 -5.28 4.35
CA PRO A 90 13.63 -6.30 5.25
C PRO A 90 12.64 -7.45 5.45
N ALA A 91 13.16 -8.68 5.49
CA ALA A 91 12.38 -9.88 5.83
C ALA A 91 12.09 -9.99 7.33
#